data_AF-A0AAW2YB37-F1
#
_entry.id   AF-A0AAW2YB37-F1
#
_cell.length_a   1.000
_cell.length_b   1.000
_cell.length_c   1.000
_cell.angle_alpha   90.00
_cell.angle_beta   90.00
_cell.angle_gamma   90.00
#
_symmetry.space_group_name_H-M   'P 1'
#
loop_
_entity.id
_entity.type
_entity.pdbx_description
1 polymer ?
#
loop_
_entity_poly.entity_id
_entity_poly.type
_entity_poly.pdbx_seq_one_letter_code
_entity_poly.pdbx_strand_id
1 'polypeptide(L)'
;MTAQHKRESDDHENAQIWHARLGHISKNRIRRLVDSKSLEIDDLDHLPTCESCLKRKMTKKPFVVQSAISNGLLDLIHTDVCGPLNIPARGGFSYLTSNQLDI
;
A
#
# COMPACT_ATOMS: atom_id res chain seq x y z
N MET A 1 -35.26 -29.94 -25.20
CA MET A 1 -34.22 -28.91 -25.35
C MET A 1 -34.55 -27.80 -24.36
N THR A 2 -34.05 -27.88 -23.12
CA THR A 2 -34.34 -26.90 -22.07
C THR A 2 -33.29 -25.78 -22.15
N ALA A 3 -33.71 -24.59 -22.55
CA ALA A 3 -32.86 -23.40 -22.51
C ALA A 3 -32.65 -22.98 -21.04
N GLN A 4 -31.40 -23.00 -20.58
CA GLN A 4 -31.01 -22.43 -19.29
C GLN A 4 -30.93 -20.90 -19.45
N HIS A 5 -31.86 -20.19 -18.83
CA HIS A 5 -31.72 -18.77 -18.51
C HIS A 5 -30.75 -18.65 -17.32
N LYS A 6 -29.45 -18.49 -17.59
CA LYS A 6 -28.48 -18.09 -16.56
C LYS A 6 -28.55 -16.56 -16.42
N ARG A 7 -28.82 -16.06 -15.21
CA ARG A 7 -28.95 -14.62 -14.94
C ARG A 7 -27.58 -14.02 -14.69
N GLU A 8 -27.20 -13.03 -15.49
CA GLU A 8 -25.92 -12.30 -15.40
C GLU A 8 -25.67 -11.65 -14.03
N SER A 9 -26.72 -11.41 -13.22
CA SER A 9 -26.59 -10.85 -11.86
C SER A 9 -25.85 -11.76 -10.89
N ASP A 10 -26.01 -13.08 -11.04
CA ASP A 10 -25.57 -14.06 -10.05
C ASP A 10 -24.07 -14.33 -10.20
N ASP A 11 -23.52 -14.18 -11.41
CA ASP A 11 -22.12 -14.44 -11.72
C ASP A 11 -21.20 -13.33 -11.19
N HIS A 12 -21.64 -12.07 -11.27
CA HIS A 12 -20.92 -10.92 -10.70
C HIS A 12 -20.86 -10.98 -9.16
N GLU A 13 -21.97 -11.37 -8.53
CA GLU A 13 -22.04 -11.57 -7.08
C GLU A 13 -21.12 -12.71 -6.63
N ASN A 14 -21.05 -13.80 -7.40
CA ASN A 14 -20.15 -14.92 -7.14
C ASN A 14 -18.67 -14.49 -7.16
N ALA A 15 -18.24 -13.68 -8.13
CA ALA A 15 -16.87 -13.18 -8.21
C ALA A 15 -16.47 -12.31 -7.01
N GLN A 16 -17.38 -11.42 -6.56
CA GLN A 16 -17.16 -10.58 -5.37
C GLN A 16 -17.04 -11.41 -4.09
N ILE A 17 -17.91 -12.41 -3.92
CA ILE A 17 -17.91 -13.29 -2.76
C ILE A 17 -16.58 -14.05 -2.68
N TRP A 18 -16.12 -14.63 -3.79
CA TRP A 18 -14.83 -15.34 -3.82
C TRP A 18 -13.65 -14.41 -3.60
N HIS A 19 -13.68 -13.19 -4.15
CA HIS A 19 -12.66 -12.18 -3.88
C HIS A 19 -12.54 -11.89 -2.38
N ALA A 20 -13.65 -11.75 -1.66
CA ALA A 20 -13.67 -11.56 -0.22
C ALA A 20 -13.20 -12.81 0.56
N ARG A 21 -13.72 -14.00 0.24
CA ARG A 21 -13.37 -15.27 0.90
C ARG A 21 -11.89 -15.60 0.80
N LEU A 22 -11.25 -15.27 -0.32
CA LEU A 22 -9.84 -15.53 -0.56
C LEU A 22 -8.91 -14.43 0.00
N GLY A 23 -9.44 -13.54 0.83
CA GLY A 23 -8.65 -12.50 1.50
C GLY A 23 -8.25 -11.37 0.57
N HIS A 24 -9.13 -10.96 -0.34
CA HIS A 24 -8.93 -9.82 -1.23
C HIS A 24 -7.71 -9.95 -2.15
N ILE A 25 -7.45 -11.17 -2.65
CA ILE A 25 -6.39 -11.41 -3.64
C ILE A 25 -6.68 -10.71 -4.98
N SER A 26 -5.63 -10.47 -5.77
CA SER A 26 -5.78 -9.76 -7.05
C SER A 26 -6.66 -10.53 -8.04
N LYS A 27 -7.36 -9.82 -8.91
CA LYS A 27 -8.14 -10.39 -10.02
C LYS A 27 -7.31 -11.41 -10.82
N ASN A 28 -6.05 -11.10 -11.12
CA ASN A 28 -5.14 -12.04 -11.81
C ASN A 28 -4.86 -13.33 -11.01
N ARG A 29 -4.84 -13.28 -9.68
CA ARG A 29 -4.67 -14.48 -8.86
C ARG A 29 -5.95 -15.32 -8.84
N ILE A 30 -7.12 -14.68 -8.81
CA ILE A 30 -8.41 -15.37 -8.94
C ILE A 30 -8.50 -16.04 -10.32
N ARG A 31 -8.09 -15.35 -11.39
CA ARG A 31 -8.05 -15.91 -12.76
C ARG A 31 -7.25 -17.21 -12.83
N ARG A 32 -6.05 -17.25 -12.23
CA ARG A 32 -5.23 -18.46 -12.17
C ARG A 32 -5.92 -19.63 -11.47
N LEU A 33 -6.78 -19.36 -10.47
CA LEU A 33 -7.54 -20.40 -9.76
C LEU A 33 -8.72 -20.93 -10.59
N VAL A 34 -9.32 -20.06 -11.40
CA VAL A 34 -10.33 -20.45 -12.40
C VAL A 34 -9.68 -21.29 -13.50
N ASP A 35 -8.55 -20.84 -14.04
CA ASP A 35 -7.79 -21.56 -15.07
C ASP A 35 -7.31 -22.94 -14.59
N SER A 36 -6.96 -23.06 -13.31
CA SER A 36 -6.57 -24.34 -12.67
C SER A 36 -7.77 -25.20 -12.26
N LYS A 37 -9.01 -24.80 -12.59
CA LYS A 37 -10.25 -25.49 -12.22
C LYS A 37 -10.43 -25.68 -10.71
N SER A 38 -9.81 -24.82 -9.91
CA SER A 38 -9.93 -24.83 -8.45
C SER A 38 -11.09 -23.95 -7.96
N LEU A 39 -11.60 -23.08 -8.83
CA LEU A 39 -12.77 -22.23 -8.61
C LEU A 39 -13.61 -22.16 -9.89
N GLU A 40 -14.92 -22.10 -9.73
CA GLU A 40 -15.88 -21.89 -10.82
C GLU A 40 -16.48 -20.49 -10.69
N ILE A 41 -15.99 -19.56 -11.50
CA ILE A 41 -16.46 -18.18 -11.60
C ILE A 41 -16.53 -17.85 -13.08
N ASP A 42 -17.73 -17.59 -13.58
CA ASP A 42 -17.97 -17.34 -15.01
C ASP A 42 -17.61 -15.91 -15.42
N ASP A 43 -17.90 -14.92 -14.56
CA ASP A 43 -17.67 -13.52 -14.84
C ASP A 43 -16.70 -12.87 -13.84
N LEU A 44 -15.42 -13.12 -14.06
CA LEU A 44 -14.37 -12.40 -13.35
C LEU A 44 -14.15 -10.99 -13.93
N ASP A 45 -14.57 -10.74 -15.17
CA ASP A 45 -14.20 -9.52 -15.86
C ASP A 45 -14.89 -8.29 -15.34
N HIS A 46 -16.13 -8.45 -14.89
CA HIS A 46 -16.90 -7.41 -14.24
C HIS A 46 -16.67 -7.31 -12.72
N LEU A 47 -15.66 -7.95 -12.12
CA LEU A 47 -15.36 -7.77 -10.69
C LEU A 47 -15.23 -6.27 -10.36
N PRO A 48 -16.07 -5.72 -9.47
CA PRO A 48 -16.09 -4.29 -9.23
C PRO A 48 -14.88 -3.85 -8.43
N THR A 49 -14.68 -2.54 -8.40
CA THR A 49 -13.60 -1.94 -7.61
C THR A 49 -13.86 -2.16 -6.12
N CYS A 50 -12.93 -2.86 -5.46
CA CYS A 50 -13.02 -3.12 -4.02
C CYS A 50 -12.37 -1.98 -3.22
N GLU A 51 -13.16 -1.24 -2.44
CA GLU A 51 -12.69 -0.10 -1.66
C GLU A 51 -11.62 -0.49 -0.60
N SER A 52 -11.80 -1.63 0.07
CA SER A 52 -10.82 -2.12 1.05
C SER A 52 -9.48 -2.48 0.39
N CYS A 53 -9.52 -3.02 -0.83
CA CYS A 53 -8.31 -3.24 -1.63
C CYS A 53 -7.63 -1.94 -1.99
N LEU A 54 -8.38 -0.93 -2.45
CA LEU A 54 -7.81 0.38 -2.79
C LEU A 54 -7.10 0.99 -1.58
N LYS A 55 -7.77 1.07 -0.43
CA LYS A 55 -7.20 1.65 0.79
C LYS A 55 -5.94 0.91 1.25
N ARG A 56 -5.89 -0.41 1.09
CA ARG A 56 -4.76 -1.23 1.56
C ARG A 56 -3.60 -1.33 0.55
N LYS A 57 -3.90 -1.37 -0.75
CA LYS A 57 -2.91 -1.64 -1.81
C LYS A 57 -2.46 -0.40 -2.57
N MET A 58 -3.06 0.76 -2.31
CA MET A 58 -2.61 2.01 -2.90
C MET A 58 -1.20 2.33 -2.42
N THR A 59 -0.25 2.30 -3.33
CA THR A 59 1.11 2.76 -3.08
C THR A 59 1.17 4.28 -3.20
N LYS A 60 1.93 4.93 -2.32
CA LYS A 60 2.25 6.35 -2.53
C LYS A 60 3.07 6.46 -3.82
N LYS A 61 2.76 7.45 -4.65
CA LYS A 61 3.66 7.83 -5.75
C LYS A 61 5.04 8.16 -5.15
N PRO A 62 6.14 7.88 -5.87
CA PRO A 62 7.45 8.32 -5.44
C PRO A 62 7.42 9.82 -5.13
N PHE A 63 8.04 10.21 -4.03
CA PHE A 63 8.26 11.62 -3.73
C PHE A 63 9.27 12.16 -4.75
N VAL A 64 9.00 13.33 -5.31
CA VAL A 64 10.02 14.05 -6.07
C VAL A 64 11.08 14.46 -5.06
N VAL A 65 12.29 13.96 -5.22
CA VAL A 65 13.41 14.38 -4.39
C VAL A 65 13.80 15.79 -4.84
N GLN A 66 13.37 16.79 -4.08
CA GLN A 66 13.92 18.14 -4.14
C GLN A 66 14.83 18.29 -2.93
N SER A 67 16.13 18.05 -3.12
CA SER A 67 17.14 18.40 -2.12
C SER A 67 17.49 19.87 -2.29
N ALA A 68 17.52 20.62 -1.19
CA ALA A 68 18.19 21.91 -1.18
C ALA A 68 19.70 21.66 -1.38
N ILE A 69 20.31 22.34 -2.35
CA ILE A 69 21.73 22.29 -2.62
C ILE A 69 22.32 23.62 -2.17
N SER A 70 23.29 23.57 -1.25
CA SER A 70 24.11 24.71 -0.84
C SER A 70 25.12 25.05 -1.94
N ASN A 71 25.44 26.34 -2.10
CA ASN A 71 26.49 26.78 -3.03
C ASN A 71 27.71 27.36 -2.29
N GLY A 72 27.59 27.55 -0.97
CA GLY A 72 28.58 28.14 -0.09
C GLY A 72 28.56 27.50 1.30
N LEU A 73 29.63 27.77 2.04
CA LEU A 73 29.81 27.28 3.40
C LEU A 73 28.75 27.88 4.33
N LEU A 74 28.05 27.03 5.09
CA LEU A 74 26.95 27.39 6.01
C LEU A 74 25.65 27.87 5.34
N ASP A 75 25.48 27.68 4.03
CA ASP A 75 24.21 27.99 3.34
C ASP A 75 23.06 27.11 3.83
N LEU A 76 23.38 25.88 4.26
CA LEU A 76 22.40 24.89 4.72
C LEU A 76 22.95 24.10 5.93
N ILE A 77 22.19 24.13 7.03
CA ILE A 77 22.48 23.36 8.24
C ILE A 77 21.23 22.57 8.60
N HIS A 78 21.31 21.25 8.55
CA HIS A 78 20.26 20.38 9.07
C HIS A 78 20.53 20.12 10.55
N THR A 79 19.61 20.58 11.40
CA THR A 79 19.67 20.33 12.84
C THR A 79 18.59 19.35 13.22
N ASP A 80 18.95 18.28 13.93
CA ASP A 80 18.02 17.30 14.46
C ASP A 80 18.14 17.20 15.98
N VAL A 81 17.07 16.75 16.63
CA VAL A 81 17.00 16.53 18.07
C VAL A 81 16.73 15.05 18.35
N CYS A 82 17.66 14.40 19.03
CA CYS A 82 17.51 13.05 19.50
C CYS A 82 17.09 13.06 20.98
N GLY A 83 15.95 12.44 21.31
CA GLY A 83 15.56 12.20 22.70
C GLY A 83 14.05 12.00 22.90
N PRO A 84 13.61 11.73 24.15
CA PRO A 84 14.43 11.64 25.35
C PRO A 84 15.28 10.35 25.39
N LEU A 85 16.54 10.47 25.80
CA LEU A 85 17.44 9.35 26.00
C LEU A 85 17.13 8.65 27.33
N ASN A 86 17.17 7.32 27.33
CA ASN A 86 16.89 6.51 28.53
C ASN A 86 17.90 6.77 29.68
N ILE A 87 19.12 7.16 29.32
CA ILE A 87 20.17 7.51 30.29
C ILE A 87 20.48 8.99 30.10
N PRO A 88 20.23 9.83 31.13
CA PRO A 88 20.55 11.25 31.04
C PRO A 88 22.06 11.46 31.01
N ALA A 89 22.48 12.49 30.27
CA ALA A 89 23.85 12.96 30.28
C ALA A 89 24.22 13.53 31.66
N ARG A 90 25.53 13.76 31.85
CA ARG A 90 26.02 14.48 33.04
C ARG A 90 25.34 15.86 33.08
N GLY A 91 24.66 16.16 34.18
CA GLY A 91 23.84 17.37 34.33
C GLY A 91 22.33 17.17 34.12
N GLY A 92 21.87 15.95 33.86
CA GLY A 92 20.43 15.63 33.80
C GLY A 92 19.77 15.86 32.44
N PHE A 93 20.54 16.23 31.41
CA PHE A 93 20.02 16.43 30.06
C PHE A 93 19.64 15.10 29.41
N SER A 94 18.45 15.05 28.80
CA SER A 94 17.95 13.85 28.13
C SER A 94 17.80 14.01 26.61
N TYR A 95 18.19 15.15 26.05
CA TYR A 95 18.09 15.43 24.62
C TYR A 95 19.44 15.87 24.07
N LEU A 96 19.74 15.48 22.83
CA LEU A 96 20.94 15.84 22.08
C LEU A 96 20.54 16.58 20.81
N THR A 97 21.20 17.70 20.52
CA THR A 97 21.10 18.40 19.23
C THR A 97 22.26 17.98 18.33
N SER A 98 22.00 17.48 17.13
CA SER A 98 23.02 17.16 16.13
C SER A 98 22.90 18.11 14.94
N ASN A 99 24.04 18.66 14.50
CA ASN A 99 24.13 19.51 13.32
C ASN A 99 24.85 18.75 12.20
N GLN A 100 24.21 18.64 11.03
CA GLN A 100 24.82 18.18 9.80
C GLN A 100 25.01 19.39 8.87
N LEU A 101 26.28 19.63 8.51
CA LEU A 101 26.64 20.61 7.49
C LEU A 101 26.53 19.92 6.13
N ASP A 102 25.75 20.52 5.24
CA ASP A 102 25.70 20.13 3.85
C ASP A 102 26.44 21.21 3.04
N ILE A 103 27.40 20.76 2.21
CA ILE A 103 28.18 21.61 1.28
C ILE A 103 27.75 21.23 -0.12
#